data_AF-A0A3N7AJD9-F1
#
_entry.id   AF-A0A3N7AJD9-F1
#
_cell.length_a   1.000
_cell.length_b   1.000
_cell.length_c   1.000
_cell.angle_alpha   90.00
_cell.angle_beta   90.00
_cell.angle_gamma   90.00
#
_symmetry.space_group_name_H-M   'P 1'
#
loop_
_entity.id
_entity.type
_entity.pdbx_description
1 polymer ?
#
loop_
_entity_poly.entity_id
_entity_poly.type
_entity_poly.pdbx_seq_one_letter_code
_entity_poly.pdbx_strand_id
1 'polypeptide(L)'
;MSGRICFVLTLILVACALSVVNAHYQFRRLFIELERAQAQARQLDIEWAQLQLDQSTLGKHARIEGNARRDLRMVPVTPASTQYLTMGAK
;
A
#
# COMPACT_ATOMS: atom_id res chain seq x y z
N MET A 1 -18.32 -31.84 -54.11
CA MET A 1 -17.14 -31.17 -53.49
C MET A 1 -17.44 -30.50 -52.14
N SER A 2 -18.70 -30.18 -51.81
CA SER A 2 -19.05 -29.42 -50.59
C SER A 2 -18.81 -30.14 -49.26
N GLY A 3 -18.97 -31.46 -49.17
CA GLY A 3 -18.83 -32.20 -47.90
C GLY A 3 -17.42 -32.16 -47.29
N ARG A 4 -16.37 -32.06 -48.13
CA ARG A 4 -14.97 -31.96 -47.66
C ARG A 4 -14.71 -30.63 -46.96
N ILE A 5 -15.31 -29.55 -47.47
CA ILE A 5 -15.17 -28.20 -46.90
C ILE A 5 -15.88 -28.12 -45.55
N CYS A 6 -17.11 -28.65 -45.45
CA CYS A 6 -17.84 -28.70 -44.19
C CYS A 6 -17.04 -29.47 -43.12
N PHE A 7 -16.45 -30.61 -43.48
CA PHE A 7 -15.65 -31.40 -42.53
C PHE A 7 -14.42 -30.64 -42.04
N VAL A 8 -13.69 -29.96 -42.93
CA VAL A 8 -12.53 -29.13 -42.56
C VAL A 8 -12.93 -28.00 -41.62
N LEU A 9 -14.04 -27.31 -41.91
CA LEU A 9 -14.56 -26.23 -41.07
C LEU A 9 -14.97 -26.73 -39.68
N THR A 10 -15.61 -27.90 -39.59
CA THR A 10 -15.94 -28.52 -38.30
C THR A 10 -14.67 -28.84 -37.49
N LEU A 11 -13.63 -29.35 -38.15
CA LEU A 11 -12.37 -29.67 -37.49
C LEU A 11 -11.68 -28.40 -36.95
N ILE A 12 -11.66 -27.33 -37.74
CA ILE A 12 -11.15 -26.02 -37.32
C ILE A 12 -11.96 -25.47 -36.13
N LEU A 13 -13.29 -25.59 -36.17
CA LEU A 13 -14.16 -25.13 -35.10
C LEU A 13 -13.87 -25.87 -33.78
N VAL A 14 -13.72 -27.20 -33.83
CA VAL A 14 -13.37 -28.01 -32.66
C VAL A 14 -11.99 -27.63 -32.12
N ALA A 15 -11.01 -27.44 -33.00
CA ALA A 15 -9.67 -26.98 -32.59
C ALA A 15 -9.73 -25.61 -31.90
N CYS A 16 -10.54 -24.68 -32.40
CA CYS A 16 -10.74 -23.37 -31.80
C CYS A 16 -11.39 -23.48 -30.41
N ALA A 17 -12.43 -24.30 -30.28
CA ALA A 17 -13.10 -24.55 -29.00
C ALA A 17 -12.14 -25.13 -27.94
N LEU A 18 -11.32 -26.11 -28.32
CA LEU A 18 -10.31 -26.69 -27.42
C LEU A 18 -9.23 -25.68 -27.04
N SER A 19 -8.79 -24.85 -27.98
CA SER A 19 -7.81 -23.79 -27.73
C SER A 19 -8.33 -22.77 -26.70
N VAL A 20 -9.59 -22.35 -26.82
CA VAL A 20 -10.24 -21.42 -25.89
C VAL A 20 -10.33 -22.02 -24.49
N VAL A 21 -10.71 -23.29 -24.36
CA VAL A 21 -10.77 -23.97 -23.05
C VAL A 21 -9.39 -24.03 -22.40
N ASN A 22 -8.36 -24.37 -23.17
CA ASN A 22 -6.99 -24.38 -22.68
C ASN A 22 -6.51 -22.98 -22.25
N ALA A 23 -6.80 -21.96 -23.04
CA ALA A 23 -6.49 -20.57 -22.70
C ALA A 23 -7.19 -20.12 -21.42
N HIS A 24 -8.47 -20.49 -21.25
CA HIS A 24 -9.21 -20.21 -20.01
C HIS A 24 -8.60 -20.90 -18.79
N TYR A 25 -8.16 -22.16 -18.94
CA TYR A 25 -7.52 -22.89 -17.85
C TYR A 25 -6.22 -22.21 -17.41
N GLN A 26 -5.38 -21.82 -18.38
CA GLN A 26 -4.13 -21.11 -18.09
C GLN A 26 -4.38 -19.73 -17.48
N PHE A 27 -5.36 -18.99 -18.01
CA PHE A 27 -5.75 -17.69 -17.45
C PHE A 27 -6.13 -17.82 -15.97
N ARG A 28 -6.99 -18.79 -15.63
CA ARG A 28 -7.39 -19.02 -14.22
C ARG A 28 -6.18 -19.33 -13.33
N ARG A 29 -5.25 -20.17 -13.80
CA ARG A 29 -4.05 -20.50 -13.04
C ARG A 29 -3.16 -19.29 -12.79
N LEU A 30 -2.86 -18.50 -13.82
CA LEU A 30 -2.04 -17.30 -13.69
C LEU A 30 -2.74 -16.23 -12.84
N PHE A 31 -4.06 -16.09 -12.97
CA PHE A 31 -4.85 -15.14 -12.21
C PHE A 31 -4.80 -15.43 -10.70
N ILE A 32 -4.93 -16.70 -10.30
CA ILE A 32 -4.84 -17.10 -8.89
C ILE A 32 -3.46 -16.74 -8.32
N GLU A 33 -2.38 -16.96 -9.08
CA GLU A 33 -1.04 -16.66 -8.61
C GLU A 33 -0.83 -15.14 -8.45
N LEU A 34 -1.32 -14.36 -9.41
CA LEU A 34 -1.32 -12.90 -9.32
C LEU A 34 -2.11 -12.40 -8.11
N GLU A 35 -3.29 -12.97 -7.87
CA GLU A 35 -4.16 -12.60 -6.76
C GLU A 35 -3.51 -12.88 -5.40
N ARG A 36 -2.79 -14.01 -5.27
CA ARG A 36 -2.00 -14.32 -4.07
C ARG A 36 -0.89 -13.31 -3.83
N ALA A 37 -0.11 -12.97 -4.85
CA ALA A 37 0.96 -11.98 -4.73
C ALA A 37 0.41 -10.60 -4.35
N GLN A 38 -0.72 -10.20 -4.94
CA GLN A 38 -1.39 -8.94 -4.58
C GLN A 38 -1.95 -8.97 -3.14
N ALA A 39 -2.48 -10.11 -2.68
CA ALA A 39 -2.95 -10.24 -1.32
C ALA A 39 -1.80 -10.09 -0.30
N GLN A 40 -0.63 -10.68 -0.59
CA GLN A 40 0.56 -10.50 0.23
C GLN A 40 1.02 -9.03 0.26
N ALA A 41 1.08 -8.37 -0.90
CA ALA A 41 1.44 -6.96 -0.97
C ALA A 41 0.50 -6.07 -0.13
N ARG A 42 -0.82 -6.28 -0.23
CA ARG A 42 -1.81 -5.57 0.60
C ARG A 42 -1.61 -5.80 2.09
N GLN A 43 -1.27 -7.02 2.50
CA GLN A 43 -1.00 -7.33 3.90
C GLN A 43 0.21 -6.54 4.42
N LEU A 44 1.29 -6.49 3.64
CA LEU A 44 2.49 -5.70 3.98
C LEU A 44 2.18 -4.20 4.07
N ASP A 45 1.36 -3.67 3.16
CA ASP A 45 0.97 -2.25 3.20
C ASP A 45 0.20 -1.90 4.48
N ILE A 46 -0.68 -2.81 4.94
CA ILE A 46 -1.42 -2.63 6.21
C ILE A 46 -0.45 -2.65 7.39
N GLU A 47 0.45 -3.63 7.44
CA GLU A 47 1.45 -3.74 8.50
C GLU A 47 2.36 -2.51 8.54
N TRP A 48 2.76 -2.00 7.37
CA TRP A 48 3.53 -0.78 7.25
C TRP A 48 2.77 0.44 7.77
N ALA A 49 1.50 0.59 7.40
CA ALA A 49 0.65 1.67 7.88
C ALA A 49 0.49 1.62 9.40
N GLN A 50 0.29 0.41 9.96
CA GLN A 50 0.23 0.22 11.40
C GLN A 50 1.54 0.60 12.08
N LEU A 51 2.68 0.15 11.57
CA LEU A 51 3.99 0.50 12.10
C LEU A 51 4.23 2.02 12.04
N GLN A 52 3.74 2.70 11.00
CA GLN A 52 3.86 4.14 10.86
C GLN A 52 2.99 4.89 11.88
N LEU A 53 1.80 4.38 12.20
CA LEU A 53 0.97 4.89 13.30
C LEU A 53 1.66 4.67 14.66
N ASP A 54 2.21 3.49 14.90
CA ASP A 54 2.97 3.20 16.11
C ASP A 54 4.19 4.12 16.25
N GLN A 55 4.89 4.38 15.15
CA GLN A 55 5.99 5.35 15.11
C GLN A 55 5.53 6.79 15.34
N SER A 56 4.39 7.21 14.81
CA SER A 56 3.84 8.55 15.10
C SER A 56 3.54 8.73 16.58
N THR A 57 3.14 7.65 17.26
CA THR A 57 2.90 7.63 18.71
C THR A 57 4.20 7.74 19.51
N LEU A 58 5.31 7.22 18.96
CA LEU A 58 6.64 7.23 19.58
C LEU A 58 7.56 8.37 19.09
N GLY A 59 7.08 9.22 18.19
CA GLY A 59 7.84 10.25 17.49
C GLY A 59 8.14 11.51 18.33
N LYS A 60 9.20 11.45 19.14
CA LYS A 60 10.04 12.57 19.60
C LYS A 60 9.45 13.62 20.56
N HIS A 61 8.25 14.17 20.39
CA HIS A 61 7.78 15.25 21.27
C HIS A 61 7.43 14.77 22.68
N ALA A 62 6.65 13.70 22.82
CA ALA A 62 6.18 13.24 24.14
C ALA A 62 7.32 12.78 25.08
N ARG A 63 8.36 12.10 24.55
CA ARG A 63 9.51 11.69 25.36
C ARG A 63 10.45 12.84 25.68
N ILE A 64 10.69 13.76 24.75
CA ILE A 64 11.53 14.95 24.98
C ILE A 64 10.83 15.88 25.97
N GLU A 65 9.53 16.11 25.82
CA GLU A 65 8.72 16.94 26.73
C GLU A 65 8.61 16.32 28.12
N GLY A 66 8.43 14.99 28.21
CA GLY A 66 8.46 14.26 29.47
C GLY A 66 9.80 14.42 30.21
N ASN A 67 10.92 14.26 29.52
CA ASN A 67 12.24 14.45 30.12
C ASN A 67 12.54 15.93 30.41
N ALA A 68 12.14 16.88 29.56
CA ALA A 68 12.34 18.31 29.78
C ALA A 68 11.53 18.82 30.97
N ARG A 69 10.29 18.34 31.14
CA ARG A 69 9.43 18.72 32.28
C ARG A 69 9.89 18.08 33.58
N ARG A 70 10.40 16.84 33.53
CA ARG A 70 10.76 16.07 34.73
C ARG A 70 12.19 16.34 35.19
N ASP A 71 13.14 16.38 34.26
CA ASP A 71 14.57 16.49 34.56
C ASP A 71 15.05 17.95 34.49
N LEU A 72 14.49 18.78 33.60
CA LEU A 72 14.80 20.23 33.51
C LEU A 72 13.77 21.16 34.15
N ARG A 73 12.66 20.63 34.71
CA ARG A 73 11.54 21.41 35.28
C ARG A 73 11.01 22.50 34.33
N MET A 74 11.09 22.27 33.02
CA MET A 74 10.59 23.24 32.04
C MET A 74 9.07 23.39 32.12
N VAL A 75 8.59 24.63 32.06
CA VAL A 75 7.18 25.01 32.06
C VAL A 75 6.85 25.65 30.71
N PRO A 76 5.67 25.39 30.12
CA PRO A 76 5.27 26.01 28.87
C PRO A 76 5.32 27.54 28.95
N VAL A 77 5.82 28.19 27.89
CA VAL A 77 5.93 29.64 27.83
C VAL A 77 4.54 30.26 27.81
N THR A 78 4.19 30.94 28.90
CA THR A 78 2.98 31.77 28.99
C THR A 78 3.21 33.15 28.38
N PRO A 79 2.17 33.81 27.82
CA PRO A 79 2.28 35.17 27.28
C PRO A 79 2.83 36.20 28.29
N ALA A 80 2.65 35.95 29.59
CA ALA A 80 3.17 36.77 30.68
C ALA A 80 4.72 36.71 30.83
N SER A 81 5.36 35.70 30.26
CA SER A 81 6.81 35.45 30.35
C SER A 81 7.57 35.73 29.04
N THR A 82 6.89 36.27 28.02
CA THR A 82 7.48 36.56 26.71
C THR A 82 7.97 38.01 26.66
N GLN A 83 9.28 38.20 26.61
CA GLN A 83 9.88 39.53 26.45
C GLN A 83 10.17 39.79 24.96
N TYR A 84 9.42 40.72 24.37
CA TYR A 84 9.65 41.18 23.00
C TYR A 84 10.84 42.13 22.98
N LEU A 85 11.99 41.65 22.48
CA LEU A 85 13.15 42.49 22.24
C LEU A 85 12.95 43.24 20.92
N THR A 86 12.52 44.50 21.00
CA THR A 86 12.66 45.45 19.89
C THR A 86 14.15 45.71 19.71
N MET A 87 14.75 45.18 18.65
CA MET A 87 16.08 45.58 18.22
C MET A 87 16.05 47.08 17.93
N GLY A 88 16.79 47.85 18.74
CA GLY A 88 16.86 49.30 18.65
C GLY A 88 17.19 49.74 17.23
N ALA A 89 16.32 50.61 16.69
CA ALA A 89 16.57 51.37 15.49
C ALA A 89 17.91 52.09 15.62
N LYS A 90 18.76 51.95 14.60
CA LYS A 90 19.92 52.80 14.39
C LYS A 90 19.66 53.68 13.17
#